data_AF-A0A0F9FDF1-F1
#
_entry.id   AF-A0A0F9FDF1-F1
#
_cell.length_a   1.000
_cell.length_b   1.000
_cell.length_c   1.000
_cell.angle_alpha   90.00
_cell.angle_beta   90.00
_cell.angle_gamma   90.00
#
_symmetry.space_group_name_H-M   'P 1'
#
loop_
_entity.id
_entity.type
_entity.pdbx_description
1 polymer ?
#
loop_
_entity_poly.entity_id
_entity_poly.type
_entity_poly.pdbx_seq_one_letter_code
_entity_poly.pdbx_strand_id
1 'polypeptide(L)'
;MTENGSEVAGKTYPPHEYEVGREKIREYARAVGETSSVYQDPDAARAAGFANVVAPPMFCVVYSAGALGPAIVDPELAINLALM
;
A
#
# COMPACT_ATOMS: atom_id res chain seq x y z
N MET A 1 1.22 -26.16 7.98
CA MET A 1 2.40 -25.42 7.49
C MET A 1 3.01 -26.30 6.43
N THR A 2 2.69 -26.05 5.16
CA THR A 2 3.14 -26.89 4.03
C THR A 2 4.65 -26.76 3.86
N GLU A 3 5.31 -27.86 3.52
CA GLU A 3 6.76 -28.10 3.63
C GLU A 3 7.66 -27.27 2.67
N ASN A 4 7.10 -26.38 1.84
CA ASN A 4 7.83 -25.70 0.75
C ASN A 4 8.32 -24.27 1.04
N GLY A 5 8.05 -23.70 2.22
CA GLY A 5 8.36 -22.27 2.48
C GLY A 5 9.84 -21.87 2.37
N SER A 6 10.75 -22.84 2.43
CA SER A 6 12.20 -22.59 2.31
C SER A 6 12.72 -22.59 0.86
N GLU A 7 12.05 -23.24 -0.08
CA GLU A 7 12.52 -23.37 -1.48
C GLU A 7 12.32 -22.10 -2.32
N VAL A 8 11.33 -21.28 -1.97
CA VAL A 8 10.98 -20.05 -2.70
C VAL A 8 11.47 -18.77 -2.01
N ALA A 9 12.20 -18.90 -0.90
CA ALA A 9 12.76 -17.76 -0.17
C ALA A 9 13.76 -16.99 -1.05
N GLY A 10 13.61 -15.67 -1.11
CA GLY A 10 14.46 -14.79 -1.93
C GLY A 10 13.98 -14.57 -3.36
N LYS A 11 12.85 -15.16 -3.77
CA LYS A 11 12.21 -14.86 -5.06
C LYS A 11 11.82 -13.38 -5.15
N THR A 12 12.09 -12.75 -6.29
CA THR A 12 11.82 -11.33 -6.55
C THR A 12 10.83 -11.16 -7.69
N TYR A 13 9.96 -10.15 -7.60
CA TYR A 13 9.00 -9.79 -8.64
C TYR A 13 9.38 -8.43 -9.26
N PRO A 14 8.98 -8.15 -10.51
CA PRO A 14 9.19 -6.84 -11.12
C PRO A 14 8.62 -5.70 -10.26
N PRO A 15 9.24 -4.51 -10.27
CA PRO A 15 8.73 -3.36 -9.54
C PRO A 15 7.36 -2.94 -10.08
N HIS A 16 6.52 -2.42 -9.19
CA HIS A 16 5.23 -1.84 -9.52
C HIS A 16 5.24 -0.34 -9.21
N GLU A 17 5.05 0.48 -10.24
CA GLU A 17 4.95 1.94 -10.08
C GLU A 17 3.52 2.35 -9.72
N TYR A 18 3.40 3.29 -8.80
CA TYR A 18 2.11 3.84 -8.39
C TYR A 18 2.22 5.34 -8.23
N GLU A 19 1.43 6.09 -9.00
CA GLU A 19 1.34 7.53 -8.85
C GLU A 19 0.42 7.88 -7.67
N VAL A 20 0.99 8.53 -6.65
CA VAL A 20 0.25 8.90 -5.45
C VAL A 20 -0.61 10.15 -5.73
N GLY A 21 -1.90 9.91 -5.97
CA GLY A 21 -2.88 10.96 -6.20
C GLY A 21 -3.43 11.59 -4.91
N ARG A 22 -3.53 12.93 -4.90
CA ARG A 22 -4.14 13.71 -3.80
C ARG A 22 -5.56 13.23 -3.45
N GLU A 23 -6.38 12.97 -4.46
CA GLU A 23 -7.76 12.55 -4.21
C GLU A 23 -7.82 11.17 -3.56
N LYS A 24 -6.89 10.27 -3.90
CA LYS A 24 -6.83 8.96 -3.28
C LYS A 24 -6.36 9.02 -1.82
N ILE A 25 -5.42 9.91 -1.51
CA ILE A 25 -5.02 10.20 -0.12
C ILE A 25 -6.23 10.64 0.70
N ARG A 26 -7.03 11.59 0.19
CA ARG A 26 -8.24 12.09 0.86
C ARG A 26 -9.30 11.02 1.05
N GLU A 27 -9.54 10.23 0.01
CA GLU A 27 -10.48 9.10 0.05
C GLU A 27 -10.05 8.08 1.12
N TYR A 28 -8.78 7.69 1.13
CA TYR A 28 -8.24 6.76 2.11
C TYR A 28 -8.35 7.32 3.53
N ALA A 29 -7.92 8.56 3.76
CA ALA A 29 -8.00 9.20 5.07
C ALA A 29 -9.44 9.21 5.60
N ARG A 30 -10.42 9.54 4.75
CA ARG A 30 -11.85 9.45 5.11
C ARG A 30 -12.29 8.03 5.41
N ALA A 31 -11.88 7.05 4.60
CA ALA A 31 -12.28 5.66 4.75
C ALA A 31 -11.79 5.05 6.07
N VAL A 32 -10.59 5.43 6.53
CA VAL A 32 -10.01 4.92 7.79
C VAL A 32 -10.29 5.81 9.01
N GLY A 33 -11.05 6.90 8.84
CA GLY A 33 -11.42 7.82 9.92
C GLY A 33 -10.30 8.77 10.36
N GLU A 34 -9.29 9.01 9.51
CA GLU A 34 -8.23 9.97 9.78
C GLU A 34 -8.70 11.42 9.64
N THR A 35 -8.55 12.20 10.70
CA THR A 35 -9.11 13.55 10.82
C THR A 35 -8.07 14.67 10.71
N SER A 36 -6.78 14.33 10.67
CA SER A 36 -5.72 15.34 10.55
C SER A 36 -5.85 16.13 9.25
N SER A 37 -5.77 17.46 9.37
CA SER A 37 -5.89 18.38 8.23
C SER A 37 -4.75 18.24 7.22
N VAL A 38 -3.58 17.74 7.63
CA VAL A 38 -2.42 17.55 6.76
C VAL A 38 -2.66 16.53 5.63
N TYR A 39 -3.69 15.68 5.77
CA TYR A 39 -4.08 14.70 4.74
C TYR A 39 -5.11 15.25 3.74
N GLN A 40 -5.74 16.39 4.03
CA GLN A 40 -6.90 16.87 3.30
C GLN A 40 -6.68 18.27 2.71
N ASP A 41 -6.03 19.14 3.48
CA ASP A 41 -5.82 20.55 3.20
C ASP A 41 -4.33 20.83 2.87
N PRO A 42 -4.02 21.22 1.62
CA PRO A 42 -2.69 21.62 1.22
C PRO A 42 -2.10 22.80 2.02
N ASP A 43 -2.93 23.73 2.49
CA ASP A 43 -2.47 24.89 3.26
C ASP A 43 -2.07 24.47 4.68
N ALA A 44 -2.87 23.63 5.33
CA ALA A 44 -2.53 23.02 6.62
C ALA A 44 -1.26 22.15 6.52
N ALA A 45 -1.13 21.37 5.45
CA ALA A 45 0.07 20.56 5.21
C ALA A 45 1.32 21.44 5.02
N ARG A 46 1.21 22.54 4.28
CA ARG A 46 2.29 23.52 4.10
C ARG A 46 2.65 24.22 5.40
N ALA A 47 1.67 24.61 6.21
CA ALA A 47 1.90 25.18 7.55
C ALA A 47 2.62 24.19 8.49
N ALA A 48 2.39 22.89 8.31
CA ALA A 48 3.09 21.81 9.02
C ALA A 48 4.48 21.47 8.43
N GLY A 49 4.93 22.17 7.39
CA GLY A 49 6.26 21.99 6.79
C GLY A 49 6.33 20.99 5.63
N PHE A 50 5.19 20.47 5.16
CA PHE A 50 5.15 19.58 4.01
C PHE A 50 4.99 20.35 2.69
N ALA A 51 5.48 19.80 1.59
CA ALA A 51 5.34 20.43 0.27
C ALA A 51 3.87 20.43 -0.23
N ASN A 52 3.09 19.42 0.15
CA ASN A 52 1.68 19.26 -0.18
C ASN A 52 1.02 18.33 0.85
N VAL A 53 -0.26 18.00 0.66
CA VAL A 53 -0.92 16.94 1.42
C VAL A 53 -0.08 15.67 1.46
N VAL A 54 -0.03 15.04 2.62
CA VAL A 54 0.76 13.82 2.84
C VAL A 54 -0.15 12.60 2.93
N ALA A 55 0.35 11.45 2.54
CA ALA A 55 -0.39 10.19 2.70
C ALA A 55 -0.34 9.76 4.18
N PRO A 56 -1.45 9.28 4.78
CA PRO A 56 -1.41 8.62 6.07
C PRO A 56 -0.41 7.46 6.09
N PRO A 57 0.23 7.13 7.23
CA PRO A 57 1.27 6.10 7.29
C PRO A 57 0.85 4.74 6.71
N MET A 58 -0.41 4.35 6.90
CA MET A 58 -0.96 3.07 6.41
C MET A 58 -1.48 3.12 4.96
N PHE A 59 -1.39 4.27 4.28
CA PHE A 59 -1.71 4.37 2.85
C PHE A 59 -0.84 3.44 1.99
N CYS A 60 0.29 2.96 2.52
CA CYS A 60 1.15 1.99 1.86
C CYS A 60 0.44 0.71 1.39
N VAL A 61 -0.60 0.30 2.10
CA VAL A 61 -1.41 -0.88 1.72
C VAL A 61 -2.12 -0.68 0.37
N VAL A 62 -2.45 0.56 0.00
CA VAL A 62 -3.14 0.87 -1.27
C VAL A 62 -2.26 0.52 -2.46
N TYR A 63 -0.99 0.97 -2.45
CA TYR A 63 -0.09 0.72 -3.57
C TYR A 63 0.64 -0.62 -3.48
N SER A 64 0.69 -1.25 -2.30
CA SER A 64 1.29 -2.59 -2.16
C SER A 64 0.47 -3.69 -2.84
N ALA A 65 -0.86 -3.52 -2.97
CA ALA A 65 -1.72 -4.52 -3.58
C ALA A 65 -1.32 -4.86 -5.03
N GLY A 66 -1.00 -3.84 -5.84
CA GLY A 66 -0.51 -4.04 -7.21
C GLY A 66 0.84 -4.76 -7.27
N ALA A 67 1.75 -4.44 -6.34
CA ALA A 67 3.04 -5.10 -6.21
C ALA A 67 2.94 -6.56 -5.76
N LEU A 68 1.95 -6.88 -4.91
CA LEU A 68 1.70 -8.23 -4.43
C LEU A 68 0.97 -9.11 -5.44
N GLY A 69 0.26 -8.53 -6.41
CA GLY A 69 -0.54 -9.25 -7.40
C GLY A 69 0.17 -10.45 -8.03
N PRO A 70 1.38 -10.29 -8.61
CA PRO A 70 2.14 -11.39 -9.20
C PRO A 70 2.49 -12.51 -8.21
N ALA A 71 2.80 -12.16 -6.96
CA ALA A 71 3.13 -13.13 -5.92
C ALA A 71 1.88 -13.92 -5.48
N ILE A 72 0.75 -13.24 -5.29
CA ILE A 72 -0.51 -13.85 -4.84
C ILE A 72 -0.96 -14.98 -5.79
N VAL A 73 -0.72 -14.82 -7.09
CA VAL A 73 -1.13 -15.80 -8.12
C VAL A 73 -0.01 -16.75 -8.53
N ASP A 74 1.15 -16.69 -7.88
CA ASP A 74 2.31 -17.53 -8.19
C ASP A 74 2.11 -18.96 -7.66
N PRO A 75 2.02 -19.98 -8.54
CA PRO A 75 1.82 -21.36 -8.11
C PRO A 75 2.97 -21.90 -7.25
N GLU A 76 4.19 -21.39 -7.44
CA GLU A 76 5.36 -21.85 -6.67
C GLU A 76 5.28 -21.41 -5.20
N LEU A 77 4.62 -20.28 -4.90
CA LEU A 77 4.40 -19.84 -3.52
C LEU A 77 3.33 -20.66 -2.79
N ALA A 78 2.50 -21.41 -3.52
CA ALA A 78 1.44 -22.26 -2.97
C ALA A 78 0.54 -21.55 -1.93
N ILE A 79 0.24 -20.27 -2.15
CA ILE A 79 -0.62 -19.47 -1.26
C ILE A 79 -2.04 -20.04 -1.28
N ASN A 80 -2.56 -20.40 -0.10
CA ASN A 80 -3.94 -20.83 0.03
C ASN A 80 -4.88 -19.61 0.13
N LEU A 81 -5.37 -19.14 -1.01
CA LEU A 81 -6.27 -17.99 -1.10
C LEU A 81 -7.60 -18.17 -0.36
N ALA A 82 -8.04 -19.41 -0.10
CA ALA A 82 -9.27 -19.68 0.62
C ALA A 82 -9.14 -19.47 2.15
N LEU A 83 -7.92 -19.34 2.66
CA LEU A 83 -7.63 -19.07 4.07
C LEU A 83 -7.16 -17.63 4.33
N MET A 84 -7.19 -16.78 3.31
CA MET A 84 -6.66 -15.42 3.31
C MET A 84 -7.72 -14.39 3.69
#